data_AF-A0A744AAG9-F1
#
_entry.id   AF-A0A744AAG9-F1
#
_cell.length_a   1.000
_cell.length_b   1.000
_cell.length_c   1.000
_cell.angle_alpha   90.00
_cell.angle_beta   90.00
_cell.angle_gamma   90.00
#
_symmetry.space_group_name_H-M   'P 1'
#
loop_
_entity.id
_entity.type
_entity.pdbx_description
1 polymer ?
#
loop_
_entity_poly.entity_id
_entity_poly.type
_entity_poly.pdbx_seq_one_letter_code
_entity_poly.pdbx_strand_id
1 'polypeptide(L)'
;MKVLMVYENVPESTEIYIFDANEDEVNDLKLSHGNYTNANCDESIEKALSRVLVRISDPEHCDNDWLSYCGAVKTDAGKWSKSKVDNSTPIIMKDSDIEMVIITGMIM
;
A
#
# COMPACT_ATOMS: atom_id res chain seq x y z
N MET A 1 13.86 3.23 2.00
CA MET A 1 13.44 2.71 3.31
C MET A 1 12.75 1.40 3.06
N LYS A 2 13.20 0.30 3.67
CA LYS A 2 12.59 -1.02 3.49
C LYS A 2 11.31 -1.11 4.32
N VAL A 3 10.18 -1.35 3.67
CA VAL A 3 8.84 -1.38 4.27
C VAL A 3 8.27 -2.79 4.18
N LEU A 4 7.65 -3.25 5.27
CA LEU A 4 6.70 -4.34 5.27
C LEU A 4 5.29 -3.75 5.36
N MET A 5 4.44 -4.05 4.38
CA MET A 5 3.04 -3.65 4.39
C MET A 5 2.14 -4.88 4.53
N VAL A 6 1.27 -4.86 5.52
CA VAL A 6 0.12 -5.74 5.67
C VAL A 6 -1.06 -5.03 5.05
N TYR A 7 -1.56 -5.56 3.93
CA TYR A 7 -2.72 -5.04 3.24
C TYR A 7 -3.93 -5.94 3.51
N GLU A 8 -4.93 -5.42 4.21
CA GLU A 8 -6.09 -6.18 4.65
C GLU A 8 -7.31 -5.87 3.78
N ASN A 9 -7.79 -6.87 3.04
CA ASN A 9 -9.08 -6.84 2.37
C ASN A 9 -10.10 -7.50 3.31
N VAL A 10 -10.68 -6.73 4.24
CA VAL A 10 -11.51 -7.30 5.30
C VAL A 10 -12.91 -7.65 4.78
N PRO A 11 -13.45 -8.86 5.03
CA PRO A 11 -12.84 -10.00 5.73
C PRO A 11 -12.15 -11.04 4.83
N GLU A 12 -12.09 -10.80 3.52
CA GLU A 12 -11.75 -11.81 2.52
C GLU A 12 -10.27 -12.25 2.51
N SER A 13 -9.31 -11.35 2.71
CA SER A 13 -7.89 -11.70 2.62
C SER A 13 -6.95 -10.73 3.33
N THR A 14 -5.74 -11.22 3.63
CA THR A 14 -4.62 -10.41 4.10
C THR A 14 -3.41 -10.71 3.22
N GLU A 15 -2.88 -9.67 2.60
CA GLU A 15 -1.72 -9.75 1.72
C GLU A 15 -0.52 -9.05 2.37
N ILE A 16 0.69 -9.55 2.09
CA ILE A 16 1.92 -8.99 2.65
C ILE A 16 2.82 -8.56 1.49
N TYR A 17 3.38 -7.36 1.59
CA TYR A 17 4.30 -6.79 0.62
C TYR A 17 5.59 -6.34 1.32
N ILE A 18 6.75 -6.58 0.70
CA ILE A 18 8.04 -6.07 1.17
C ILE A 18 8.75 -5.32 0.04
N PHE A 19 8.96 -4.02 0.20
CA PHE A 19 9.49 -3.15 -0.86
C PHE A 19 10.32 -1.99 -0.32
N ASP A 20 11.09 -1.34 -1.20
CA ASP A 20 11.79 -0.10 -0.91
C ASP A 20 10.91 1.12 -1.26
N ALA A 21 10.75 2.02 -0.28
CA ALA A 21 10.01 3.27 -0.43
C ALA A 21 10.95 4.49 -0.37
N ASN A 22 10.66 5.49 -1.21
CA ASN A 22 11.25 6.82 -1.14
C ASN A 22 10.52 7.71 -0.09
N GLU A 23 10.98 8.95 0.08
CA GLU A 23 10.43 9.84 1.12
C GLU A 23 8.95 10.19 0.91
N ASP A 24 8.53 10.45 -0.32
CA ASP A 24 7.12 10.76 -0.64
C ASP A 24 6.22 9.54 -0.39
N GLU A 25 6.67 8.35 -0.78
CA GLU A 25 5.97 7.09 -0.54
C GLU A 25 5.88 6.78 0.96
N VAL A 26 6.92 7.06 1.74
CA VAL A 26 6.89 6.92 3.20
C VAL A 26 5.85 7.86 3.82
N ASN A 27 5.67 9.06 3.28
CA ASN A 27 4.65 9.99 3.78
C ASN A 27 3.23 9.47 3.48
N ASP A 28 2.99 8.92 2.29
CA ASP A 28 1.73 8.26 1.95
C ASP A 28 1.45 7.11 2.92
N LEU A 29 2.43 6.23 3.11
CA LEU A 29 2.31 5.06 3.97
C LEU A 29 2.03 5.42 5.43
N LYS A 30 2.65 6.48 5.96
CA LYS A 30 2.37 6.98 7.31
C LYS A 30 0.94 7.47 7.46
N LEU A 31 0.39 8.14 6.45
CA LEU A 31 -1.00 8.58 6.45
C LEU A 31 -1.97 7.40 6.33
N SER A 32 -1.64 6.41 5.50
CA SER A 32 -2.45 5.21 5.30
C SER A 32 -2.47 4.27 6.51
N HIS A 33 -1.42 4.27 7.34
CA HIS A 33 -1.34 3.33 8.46
C HIS A 33 -2.54 3.44 9.42
N GLY A 34 -3.22 2.32 9.65
CA GLY A 34 -4.39 2.21 10.50
C GLY A 34 -5.69 2.71 9.86
N ASN A 35 -5.65 3.12 8.58
CA ASN A 35 -6.81 3.61 7.83
C ASN A 35 -7.18 2.64 6.69
N TYR A 36 -8.42 2.72 6.25
CA TYR A 36 -8.98 1.86 5.19
C TYR A 36 -9.73 2.70 4.16
N THR A 37 -9.58 2.36 2.88
CA THR A 37 -10.00 3.17 1.73
C THR A 37 -11.46 3.64 1.78
N ASN A 38 -12.35 2.87 2.39
CA ASN A 38 -13.79 3.15 2.47
C ASN A 38 -14.29 3.43 3.90
N ALA A 39 -13.39 3.70 4.84
CA ALA A 39 -13.72 3.98 6.24
C ALA A 39 -13.08 5.27 6.77
N ASN A 40 -12.72 6.18 5.87
CA ASN A 40 -12.09 7.46 6.21
C ASN A 40 -12.87 8.65 5.62
N CYS A 41 -12.85 9.79 6.29
CA CYS A 41 -13.53 11.03 5.89
C CYS A 41 -12.57 12.19 5.60
N ASP A 42 -11.25 11.97 5.69
CA ASP A 42 -10.20 12.93 5.41
C ASP A 42 -9.63 12.67 4.00
N GLU A 43 -9.84 13.64 3.11
CA GLU A 43 -9.42 13.56 1.71
C GLU A 43 -7.92 13.31 1.54
N SER A 44 -7.07 13.81 2.45
CA SER A 44 -5.63 13.60 2.37
C SER A 44 -5.24 12.15 2.65
N ILE A 45 -5.91 11.52 3.62
CA ILE A 45 -5.73 10.10 3.94
C ILE A 45 -6.33 9.24 2.83
N GLU A 46 -7.51 9.59 2.34
CA GLU A 46 -8.16 8.87 1.24
C GLU A 46 -7.28 8.86 -0.02
N LYS A 47 -6.70 10.00 -0.39
CA LYS A 47 -5.76 10.06 -1.52
C LYS A 47 -4.47 9.28 -1.25
N ALA A 48 -3.95 9.30 -0.03
CA ALA A 48 -2.78 8.48 0.32
C ALA A 48 -3.07 6.98 0.19
N LEU A 49 -4.21 6.51 0.72
CA LEU A 49 -4.71 5.13 0.57
C LEU A 49 -4.88 4.77 -0.91
N SER A 50 -5.45 5.67 -1.69
CA SER A 50 -5.65 5.51 -3.12
C SER A 50 -4.31 5.37 -3.87
N ARG A 51 -3.30 6.17 -3.54
CA ARG A 51 -1.93 6.03 -4.09
C ARG A 51 -1.27 4.72 -3.67
N VAL A 52 -1.45 4.26 -2.43
CA VAL A 52 -0.97 2.93 -2.00
C VAL A 52 -1.63 1.83 -2.83
N LEU A 53 -2.94 1.90 -3.04
CA LEU A 53 -3.69 0.93 -3.82
C LEU A 53 -3.25 0.91 -5.29
N VAL A 54 -3.03 2.07 -5.91
CA VAL A 54 -2.44 2.17 -7.27
C VAL A 54 -1.12 1.39 -7.36
N ARG A 55 -0.25 1.50 -6.34
CA ARG A 55 1.08 0.87 -6.36
C ARG A 55 1.05 -0.65 -6.23
N ILE A 56 0.04 -1.23 -5.58
CA ILE A 56 -0.11 -2.70 -5.48
C ILE A 56 -1.01 -3.31 -6.54
N SER A 57 -1.83 -2.50 -7.21
CA SER A 57 -2.78 -2.94 -8.24
C SER A 57 -2.10 -3.37 -9.53
N ASP A 58 -2.84 -4.09 -10.38
CA ASP A 58 -2.44 -4.30 -11.77
C ASP A 58 -2.39 -2.95 -12.51
N PRO A 59 -1.28 -2.60 -13.19
CA PRO A 59 -1.19 -1.37 -13.96
C PRO A 59 -2.28 -1.19 -15.03
N GLU A 60 -2.85 -2.28 -15.55
CA GLU A 60 -3.94 -2.26 -16.54
C GLU A 60 -5.26 -1.77 -15.94
N HIS A 61 -5.47 -1.97 -14.63
CA HIS A 61 -6.66 -1.50 -13.91
C HIS A 61 -6.54 -0.06 -13.39
N CYS A 62 -5.37 0.57 -13.54
CA CYS A 62 -5.14 1.96 -13.12
C CYS A 62 -5.42 2.93 -14.27
N ASP A 63 -6.65 3.44 -14.36
CA ASP A 63 -7.05 4.42 -15.37
C ASP A 63 -6.60 5.86 -15.04
N ASN A 64 -6.75 6.76 -16.02
CA ASN A 64 -6.30 8.16 -15.87
C ASN A 64 -7.13 8.96 -14.87
N ASP A 65 -8.40 8.61 -14.67
CA ASP A 65 -9.29 9.34 -13.76
C ASP A 65 -8.89 9.05 -12.31
N TRP A 66 -8.60 7.78 -11.99
CA TRP A 66 -8.08 7.38 -10.70
C TRP A 66 -6.70 7.99 -10.41
N LEU A 67 -5.77 7.93 -11.38
CA LEU A 67 -4.46 8.56 -11.23
C LEU A 67 -4.59 10.08 -10.99
N SER A 68 -5.47 10.76 -11.73
CA SER A 68 -5.73 12.18 -11.55
C SER A 68 -6.36 12.50 -10.19
N TYR A 69 -7.25 11.64 -9.69
CA TYR A 69 -7.92 11.82 -8.40
C TYR A 69 -6.91 11.82 -7.23
N CYS A 70 -6.03 10.82 -7.21
CA CYS A 70 -5.08 10.63 -6.12
C CYS A 70 -3.74 11.34 -6.34
N GLY A 71 -3.52 11.96 -7.50
CA GLY A 71 -2.28 12.65 -7.84
C GLY A 71 -1.10 11.70 -8.09
N ALA A 72 -1.37 10.46 -8.47
CA ALA A 72 -0.32 9.49 -8.86
C ALA A 72 0.06 9.65 -10.34
N VAL A 73 1.25 9.19 -10.69
CA VAL A 73 1.70 9.09 -12.09
C VAL A 73 1.59 7.66 -12.59
N LYS A 74 1.51 7.46 -13.92
CA LYS A 74 1.36 6.11 -14.50
C LYS A 74 2.51 5.15 -14.11
N THR A 75 3.70 5.67 -13.81
CA THR A 75 4.84 4.88 -13.33
C THR A 75 4.69 4.37 -11.89
N ASP A 76 3.75 4.90 -11.11
CA ASP A 76 3.42 4.38 -9.79
C ASP A 76 2.54 3.13 -9.88
N ALA A 77 1.76 2.98 -10.95
CA ALA A 77 0.83 1.88 -11.12
C ALA A 77 1.55 0.53 -11.09
N GLY A 78 1.17 -0.33 -10.15
CA GLY A 78 1.75 -1.65 -9.92
C GLY A 78 3.22 -1.68 -9.54
N LYS A 79 3.81 -0.54 -9.11
CA LYS A 79 5.22 -0.44 -8.69
C LYS A 79 5.60 -1.48 -7.63
N TRP A 80 4.67 -1.83 -6.73
CA TRP A 80 4.86 -2.78 -5.64
C TRP A 80 4.12 -4.12 -5.86
N SER A 81 3.37 -4.28 -6.95
CA SER A 81 2.57 -5.48 -7.24
C SER A 81 3.39 -6.79 -7.15
N LYS A 82 4.62 -6.78 -7.66
CA LYS A 82 5.55 -7.92 -7.63
C LYS A 82 6.31 -8.10 -6.31
N SER A 83 6.07 -7.22 -5.34
CA SER A 83 6.68 -7.26 -4.01
C SER A 83 5.85 -8.05 -3.01
N LYS A 84 4.72 -8.62 -3.45
CA LYS A 84 3.88 -9.52 -2.65
C LYS A 84 4.69 -10.76 -2.26
N VAL A 85 4.67 -11.08 -0.98
CA VAL A 85 5.34 -12.27 -0.44
C VAL A 85 4.31 -13.29 0.03
N ASP A 86 4.74 -14.55 0.05
CA ASP A 86 3.94 -15.61 0.65
C ASP A 86 3.78 -15.37 2.16
N ASN A 87 2.54 -15.42 2.64
CA ASN A 87 2.19 -15.19 4.03
C ASN A 87 2.08 -16.49 4.86
N SER A 88 2.43 -17.64 4.27
CA SER A 88 2.42 -18.93 4.98
C SER A 88 3.61 -19.11 5.94
N THR A 89 4.67 -18.31 5.76
CA THR A 89 5.89 -18.37 6.58
C THR A 89 6.04 -17.11 7.44
N PRO A 90 6.40 -17.23 8.72
CA PRO A 90 6.65 -16.08 9.58
C PRO A 90 7.81 -15.21 9.08
N ILE A 91 7.63 -13.89 9.11
CA ILE A 91 8.70 -12.93 8.86
C ILE A 91 9.40 -12.61 10.18
N ILE A 92 10.69 -12.93 10.27
CA ILE A 92 11.48 -12.72 11.48
C ILE A 92 12.16 -11.35 11.42
N MET A 93 11.57 -10.36 12.10
CA MET A 93 12.01 -8.96 12.04
C MET A 93 13.46 -8.72 12.48
N LYS A 94 13.98 -9.50 13.45
CA LYS A 94 15.36 -9.32 13.94
C LYS A 94 16.41 -9.63 12.87
N ASP A 95 16.05 -10.48 11.92
CA ASP A 95 16.91 -10.99 10.86
C ASP A 95 16.63 -10.27 9.53
N SER A 96 15.74 -9.27 9.53
CA SER A 96 15.39 -8.48 8.35
C SER A 96 16.01 -7.08 8.39
N ASP A 97 16.08 -6.46 7.22
CA ASP A 97 16.44 -5.05 7.02
C ASP A 97 15.22 -4.12 7.00
N ILE A 98 14.07 -4.59 7.51
CA ILE A 98 12.81 -3.83 7.50
C ILE A 98 12.89 -2.70 8.52
N GLU A 99 12.67 -1.48 8.04
CA GLU A 99 12.75 -0.24 8.83
C GLU A 99 11.37 0.28 9.26
N MET A 100 10.31 -0.13 8.56
CA MET A 100 8.94 0.34 8.80
C MET A 100 7.92 -0.78 8.55
N VAL A 101 6.92 -0.85 9.42
CA VAL A 101 5.76 -1.74 9.26
C VAL A 101 4.51 -0.89 9.10
N ILE A 102 3.73 -1.19 8.07
CA ILE A 102 2.47 -0.52 7.75
C ILE A 102 1.36 -1.56 7.74
N ILE A 103 0.22 -1.18 8.31
CA ILE A 103 -1.04 -1.94 8.24
C ILE A 103 -2.10 -0.98 7.70
N THR A 104 -2.75 -1.36 6.61
CA THR A 104 -3.75 -0.57 5.89
C THR A 104 -4.61 -1.50 5.05
N GLY A 105 -5.69 -1.03 4.43
CA GLY A 105 -6.41 -1.87 3.50
C GLY A 105 -7.73 -1.32 2.99
N MET A 106 -8.65 -2.22 2.71
CA MET A 106 -10.01 -1.94 2.29
C MET A 106 -10.98 -2.83 3.09
N ILE A 107 -12.09 -2.25 3.53
CA ILE A 107 -13.22 -3.01 4.06
C ILE A 107 -14.14 -3.29 2.88
N MET A 108 -14.69 -4.49 2.74
CA MET A 108 -15.64 -4.82 1.68
C MET A 108 -17.06 -5.00 2.20
#